data_AF-A0A7R9UXQ5-F1
#
_entry.id   AF-A0A7R9UXQ5-F1
#
_cell.length_a   1.000
_cell.length_b   1.000
_cell.length_c   1.000
_cell.angle_alpha   90.00
_cell.angle_beta   90.00
_cell.angle_gamma   90.00
#
_symmetry.space_group_name_H-M   'P 1'
#
loop_
_entity.id
_entity.type
_entity.pdbx_description
1 polymer ?
#
loop_
_entity_poly.entity_id
_entity_poly.type
_entity_poly.pdbx_seq_one_letter_code
_entity_poly.pdbx_strand_id
1 'polypeptide(L)'
;EEIFRRRRFGVRSQSAGPMVADNPQPVHVVSEAVGLLQQVESATTPAARQTASEALSPLVQTMKHLLYGFPEQPVDADLSTALASAAWDANLLPLLVVHLPHLEFECRKDVAQVVSSLLRKSSGNRLPTVELFVSDPSLIRSLLAGYETPSIALNCGLMLREAVRHEALCRQLLYMAEFYTLFEHIESALFEVASDAFSTFKDALTKHKPLAAEFLHEQYEPLFAAYTKLLSSGNYVTKRQSLKLLSELLLDRANFKVMTRYISSADDLKLIMLLLRDASKTIQYEAFHVFKIFVANPNRQKPIVDILVRNGNKLVAFLERFQADKEEEQFIDEKNFLIAEVQSLCAEHESTAATDAPAAAGASAGADASADADVRDGIPRADGGGIPRANGEVVHTERAVGSALLGGIPRWGGGGGAIPRSGSGGGGIPRADGSCRAPLGGGIPRASGEASGASGGVPRARGLGDPPTSRPGSEADSG
;
A
#
# COMPACT_ATOMS: atom_id res chain seq x y z
N GLU A 1 19.94 -73.69 -34.75
CA GLU A 1 18.59 -74.08 -34.27
C GLU A 1 18.00 -73.21 -33.16
N GLU A 2 18.74 -72.31 -32.51
CA GLU A 2 18.16 -71.45 -31.45
C GLU A 2 17.54 -70.13 -31.97
N ILE A 3 17.79 -69.78 -33.23
CA ILE A 3 17.21 -68.59 -33.89
C ILE A 3 15.82 -68.87 -34.48
N PHE A 4 15.44 -70.14 -34.69
CA PHE A 4 14.15 -70.50 -35.31
C PHE A 4 13.00 -70.68 -34.29
N ARG A 5 13.30 -70.76 -32.99
CA ARG A 5 12.29 -71.07 -31.96
C ARG A 5 11.58 -69.83 -31.37
N ARG A 6 12.13 -68.62 -31.54
CA ARG A 6 11.55 -67.38 -31.01
C ARG A 6 10.49 -66.71 -31.92
N ARG A 7 10.25 -67.20 -33.13
CA ARG A 7 9.29 -66.60 -34.08
C ARG A 7 7.88 -67.21 -34.08
N ARG A 8 7.53 -68.13 -33.16
CA ARG A 8 6.27 -68.90 -33.28
C ARG A 8 5.25 -68.77 -32.16
N PHE A 9 5.44 -67.89 -31.18
CA PHE A 9 4.38 -67.58 -30.22
C PHE A 9 4.11 -66.08 -30.19
N GLY A 10 3.15 -65.68 -31.03
CA GLY A 10 2.51 -64.38 -30.91
C GLY A 10 1.63 -64.38 -29.66
N VAL A 11 1.97 -63.51 -28.72
CA VAL A 11 1.00 -62.95 -27.78
C VAL A 11 0.99 -61.46 -28.05
N ARG A 12 -0.09 -61.00 -28.69
CA ARG A 12 -0.39 -59.59 -28.87
C ARG A 12 -0.97 -59.05 -27.57
N SER A 13 -0.56 -57.83 -27.26
CA SER A 13 -1.31 -56.75 -26.64
C SER A 13 -1.13 -56.50 -25.13
N GLN A 14 -0.98 -55.20 -24.87
CA GLN A 14 -1.22 -54.45 -23.64
C GLN A 14 -0.05 -54.30 -22.65
N SER A 15 0.76 -53.27 -22.90
CA SER A 15 0.98 -52.18 -21.93
C SER A 15 1.81 -51.08 -22.59
N ALA A 16 1.15 -50.29 -23.44
CA ALA A 16 1.62 -48.93 -23.68
C ALA A 16 1.33 -48.15 -22.40
N GLY A 17 2.31 -48.11 -21.49
CA GLY A 17 2.32 -47.10 -20.44
C GLY A 17 2.47 -45.71 -21.10
N PRO A 18 1.89 -44.65 -20.53
CA PRO A 18 1.97 -43.33 -21.12
C PRO A 18 3.46 -42.95 -21.21
N MET A 19 3.86 -42.46 -22.38
CA MET A 19 5.18 -41.83 -22.54
C MET A 19 5.31 -40.78 -21.44
N VAL A 20 6.37 -40.88 -20.64
CA VAL A 20 6.85 -39.76 -19.83
C VAL A 20 7.06 -38.64 -20.84
N ALA A 21 6.20 -37.63 -20.82
CA ALA A 21 6.39 -36.43 -21.62
C ALA A 21 7.81 -35.93 -21.33
N ASP A 22 8.60 -35.69 -22.37
CA ASP A 22 9.94 -35.13 -22.25
C ASP A 22 9.86 -33.94 -21.29
N ASN A 23 10.49 -34.07 -20.12
CA ASN A 23 10.49 -33.00 -19.13
C ASN A 23 11.11 -31.77 -19.80
N PRO A 24 10.39 -30.65 -19.95
CA PRO A 24 10.85 -29.53 -20.75
C PRO A 24 12.19 -29.02 -20.20
N GLN A 25 13.25 -29.18 -20.97
CA GLN A 25 14.60 -28.76 -20.59
C GLN A 25 14.60 -27.23 -20.38
N PRO A 26 14.79 -26.73 -19.14
CA PRO A 26 14.62 -25.31 -18.84
C PRO A 26 15.49 -24.38 -19.70
N VAL A 27 16.71 -24.83 -20.01
CA VAL A 27 17.66 -24.10 -20.87
C VAL A 27 17.12 -23.94 -22.29
N HIS A 28 16.50 -24.98 -22.86
CA HIS A 28 15.92 -24.92 -24.20
C HIS A 28 14.74 -23.95 -24.26
N VAL A 29 13.84 -24.04 -23.28
CA VAL A 29 12.66 -23.16 -23.18
C VAL A 29 13.09 -21.69 -23.10
N VAL A 30 14.13 -21.38 -22.31
CA VAL A 30 14.66 -20.01 -22.20
C VAL A 30 15.33 -19.56 -23.50
N SER A 31 16.19 -20.39 -24.09
CA SER A 31 16.89 -20.02 -25.33
C SER A 31 15.93 -19.76 -26.49
N GLU A 32 14.87 -20.57 -26.61
CA GLU A 32 13.85 -20.41 -27.64
C GLU A 32 13.02 -19.14 -27.40
N ALA A 33 12.64 -18.86 -26.14
CA ALA A 33 11.93 -17.64 -25.78
C ALA A 33 12.74 -16.38 -26.08
N VAL A 34 14.05 -16.38 -25.80
CA VAL A 34 14.94 -15.26 -26.16
C VAL A 34 14.97 -15.05 -27.67
N GLY A 35 15.07 -16.12 -28.46
CA GLY A 35 15.02 -16.04 -29.92
C GLY A 35 13.72 -15.43 -30.44
N LEU A 36 12.58 -15.82 -29.86
CA LEU A 36 11.26 -15.25 -30.23
C LEU A 36 11.12 -13.78 -29.80
N LEU A 37 11.65 -13.39 -28.64
CA LEU A 37 11.65 -11.99 -28.19
C LEU A 37 12.49 -11.10 -29.11
N GLN A 38 13.63 -11.60 -29.59
CA GLN A 38 14.45 -10.89 -30.60
C GLN A 38 13.72 -10.79 -31.95
N GLN A 39 12.89 -11.77 -32.31
CA GLN A 39 12.02 -11.68 -33.49
C GLN A 39 10.91 -10.64 -33.28
N VAL A 40 10.32 -10.55 -32.08
CA VAL A 40 9.34 -9.51 -31.73
C VAL A 40 9.95 -8.11 -31.87
N GLU A 41 11.21 -7.95 -31.42
CA GLU A 41 11.95 -6.69 -31.51
C GLU A 41 12.28 -6.30 -32.97
N SER A 42 12.80 -7.25 -33.75
CA SER A 42 13.22 -7.02 -35.15
C SER A 42 12.06 -7.03 -36.16
N ALA A 43 10.85 -7.44 -35.76
CA ALA A 43 9.69 -7.51 -36.63
C ALA A 43 9.28 -6.12 -37.14
N THR A 44 9.38 -5.95 -38.47
CA THR A 44 8.99 -4.73 -39.19
C THR A 44 7.48 -4.66 -39.45
N THR A 45 6.77 -5.79 -39.42
CA THR A 45 5.32 -5.86 -39.66
C THR A 45 4.56 -6.30 -38.40
N PRO A 46 3.35 -5.77 -38.16
CA PRO A 46 2.50 -6.21 -37.05
C PRO A 46 2.18 -7.70 -37.08
N ALA A 47 1.99 -8.27 -38.27
CA ALA A 47 1.69 -9.69 -38.45
C ALA A 47 2.86 -10.59 -38.00
N ALA A 48 4.09 -10.27 -38.40
CA ALA A 48 5.27 -11.02 -37.96
C ALA A 48 5.46 -10.95 -36.44
N ARG A 49 5.23 -9.76 -35.86
CA ARG A 49 5.30 -9.56 -34.41
C ARG A 49 4.26 -10.39 -33.67
N GLN A 50 3.04 -10.44 -34.20
CA GLN A 50 1.96 -11.23 -33.63
C GLN A 50 2.27 -12.73 -33.69
N THR A 51 2.75 -13.24 -34.82
CA THR A 51 3.14 -14.65 -34.95
C THR A 51 4.25 -15.04 -33.96
N ALA A 52 5.26 -14.19 -33.78
CA ALA A 52 6.32 -14.42 -32.80
C ALA A 52 5.78 -14.38 -31.35
N SER A 53 4.85 -13.46 -31.06
CA SER A 53 4.19 -13.38 -29.76
C SER A 53 3.31 -14.61 -29.47
N GLU A 54 2.55 -15.09 -30.45
CA GLU A 54 1.72 -16.31 -30.34
C GLU A 54 2.59 -17.55 -30.05
N ALA A 55 3.75 -17.64 -30.69
CA ALA A 55 4.73 -18.71 -30.45
C ALA A 55 5.39 -18.61 -29.07
N LEU A 56 5.50 -17.41 -28.49
CA LEU A 56 6.11 -17.18 -27.17
C LEU A 56 5.18 -17.61 -26.03
N SER A 57 3.86 -17.45 -26.19
CA SER A 57 2.84 -17.79 -25.19
C SER A 57 3.03 -19.18 -24.53
N PRO A 58 3.14 -20.30 -25.28
CA PRO A 58 3.33 -21.63 -24.67
C PRO A 58 4.67 -21.79 -23.91
N LEU A 59 5.72 -21.07 -24.32
CA LEU A 59 7.02 -21.12 -23.64
C LEU A 59 6.95 -20.43 -22.29
N VAL A 60 6.37 -19.22 -22.23
CA VAL A 60 6.20 -18.48 -20.96
C VAL A 60 5.27 -19.23 -20.02
N GLN A 61 4.21 -19.86 -20.55
CA GLN A 61 3.34 -20.72 -19.75
C GLN A 61 4.11 -21.91 -19.16
N THR A 62 4.99 -22.53 -19.94
CA THR A 62 5.87 -23.61 -19.46
C THR A 62 6.81 -23.09 -18.36
N MET A 63 7.43 -21.92 -18.54
CA MET A 63 8.26 -21.28 -17.50
C MET A 63 7.48 -21.05 -16.20
N LYS A 64 6.24 -20.55 -16.31
CA LYS A 64 5.35 -20.37 -15.15
C LYS A 64 5.12 -21.71 -14.43
N HIS A 65 4.80 -22.77 -15.15
CA HIS A 65 4.58 -24.09 -14.54
C HIS A 65 5.85 -24.67 -13.88
N LEU A 66 7.02 -24.46 -14.48
CA LEU A 66 8.29 -24.83 -13.86
C LEU A 66 8.60 -24.04 -12.57
N LEU A 67 8.05 -22.83 -12.43
CA LEU A 67 8.27 -21.98 -11.25
C LEU A 67 7.23 -22.17 -10.14
N TYR A 68 5.96 -22.38 -10.50
CA TYR A 68 4.84 -22.47 -9.54
C TYR A 68 4.27 -23.88 -9.39
N GLY A 69 4.68 -24.81 -10.24
CA GLY A 69 4.16 -26.17 -10.30
C GLY A 69 3.06 -26.34 -11.35
N PHE A 70 2.78 -27.60 -11.66
CA PHE A 70 1.61 -27.99 -12.46
C PHE A 70 0.41 -28.23 -11.53
N PRO A 71 -0.84 -28.13 -12.01
CA PRO A 71 -2.04 -28.30 -11.17
C PRO A 71 -2.11 -29.60 -10.35
N GLU A 72 -1.30 -30.62 -10.70
CA GLU A 72 -1.30 -31.94 -10.09
C GLU A 72 0.10 -32.39 -9.59
N GLN A 73 1.12 -31.53 -9.67
CA GLN A 73 2.48 -31.88 -9.28
C GLN A 73 3.15 -30.76 -8.47
N PRO A 74 3.86 -31.09 -7.38
CA PRO A 74 4.62 -30.12 -6.62
C PRO A 74 5.75 -29.51 -7.48
N VAL A 75 6.21 -28.32 -7.10
CA VAL A 75 7.34 -27.66 -7.77
C VAL A 75 8.59 -28.53 -7.65
N ASP A 76 9.17 -28.90 -8.78
CA ASP A 76 10.50 -29.49 -8.82
C ASP A 76 11.54 -28.38 -8.56
N ALA A 77 12.20 -28.45 -7.41
CA ALA A 77 13.17 -27.46 -6.98
C ALA A 77 14.39 -27.38 -7.90
N ASP A 78 14.80 -28.50 -8.49
CA ASP A 78 15.97 -28.58 -9.36
C ASP A 78 15.65 -27.95 -10.72
N LEU A 79 14.48 -28.26 -11.30
CA LEU A 79 14.03 -27.63 -12.55
C LEU A 79 13.78 -26.12 -12.37
N SER A 80 13.17 -25.73 -11.25
CA SER A 80 12.93 -24.33 -10.91
C SER A 80 14.23 -23.54 -10.81
N THR A 81 15.27 -24.13 -10.21
CA THR A 81 16.60 -23.52 -10.07
C THR A 81 17.33 -23.49 -11.41
N ALA A 82 17.26 -24.57 -12.19
CA ALA A 82 17.83 -24.63 -13.54
C ALA A 82 17.21 -23.60 -14.47
N LEU A 83 15.88 -23.39 -14.41
CA LEU A 83 15.20 -22.34 -15.16
C LEU A 83 15.67 -20.95 -14.75
N ALA A 84 15.76 -20.68 -13.44
CA ALA A 84 16.22 -19.39 -12.94
C ALA A 84 17.65 -19.08 -13.41
N SER A 85 18.57 -20.06 -13.31
CA SER A 85 19.93 -19.92 -13.83
C SER A 85 19.94 -19.60 -15.32
N ALA A 86 19.23 -20.40 -16.13
CA ALA A 86 19.16 -20.19 -17.57
C ALA A 86 18.59 -18.80 -17.92
N ALA A 87 17.56 -18.35 -17.20
CA ALA A 87 16.95 -17.03 -17.42
C ALA A 87 17.91 -15.87 -17.11
N TRP A 88 18.75 -16.01 -16.09
CA TRP A 88 19.79 -15.03 -15.77
C TRP A 88 20.92 -15.04 -16.80
N ASP A 89 21.42 -16.22 -17.16
CA ASP A 89 22.53 -16.38 -18.11
C ASP A 89 22.16 -15.88 -19.51
N ALA A 90 20.90 -16.06 -19.92
CA ALA A 90 20.40 -15.63 -21.22
C ALA A 90 19.87 -14.18 -21.23
N ASN A 91 19.97 -13.45 -20.11
CA ASN A 91 19.42 -12.10 -19.95
C ASN A 91 17.95 -11.97 -20.39
N LEU A 92 17.12 -12.94 -19.99
CA LEU A 92 15.72 -13.03 -20.42
C LEU A 92 14.85 -11.90 -19.84
N LEU A 93 15.11 -11.49 -18.59
CA LEU A 93 14.19 -10.60 -17.85
C LEU A 93 14.05 -9.22 -18.51
N PRO A 94 15.12 -8.52 -18.94
CA PRO A 94 14.97 -7.23 -19.62
C PRO A 94 14.12 -7.33 -20.88
N LEU A 95 14.31 -8.38 -21.69
CA LEU A 95 13.54 -8.60 -22.92
C LEU A 95 12.05 -8.78 -22.62
N LEU A 96 11.72 -9.55 -21.59
CA LEU A 96 10.32 -9.75 -21.16
C LEU A 96 9.67 -8.45 -20.70
N VAL A 97 10.39 -7.61 -19.95
CA VAL A 97 9.87 -6.34 -19.43
C VAL A 97 9.68 -5.33 -20.55
N VAL A 98 10.69 -5.14 -21.41
CA VAL A 98 10.68 -4.14 -22.48
C VAL A 98 9.66 -4.47 -23.56
N HIS A 99 9.51 -5.75 -23.93
CA HIS A 99 8.59 -6.16 -24.98
C HIS A 99 7.19 -6.54 -24.50
N LEU A 100 6.89 -6.41 -23.20
CA LEU A 100 5.57 -6.66 -22.64
C LEU A 100 4.39 -6.02 -23.42
N PRO A 101 4.48 -4.76 -23.94
CA PRO A 101 3.39 -4.15 -24.72
C PRO A 101 3.05 -4.91 -26.01
N HIS A 102 3.98 -5.70 -26.53
CA HIS A 102 3.84 -6.45 -27.79
C HIS A 102 3.34 -7.87 -27.61
N LEU A 103 3.20 -8.33 -26.36
CA LEU A 103 2.77 -9.69 -26.06
C LEU A 103 1.25 -9.83 -26.05
N GLU A 104 0.76 -11.06 -26.16
CA GLU A 104 -0.66 -11.37 -26.01
C GLU A 104 -1.17 -11.16 -24.58
N PHE A 105 -2.48 -10.98 -24.43
CA PHE A 105 -3.10 -10.67 -23.13
C PHE A 105 -2.78 -11.70 -22.03
N GLU A 106 -2.96 -12.99 -22.31
CA GLU A 106 -2.65 -14.05 -21.33
C GLU A 106 -1.14 -14.20 -21.12
N CYS A 107 -0.34 -14.04 -22.18
CA CYS A 107 1.12 -14.08 -22.07
C CYS A 107 1.65 -13.00 -21.10
N ARG A 108 1.13 -11.76 -21.15
CA ARG A 108 1.55 -10.68 -20.24
C ARG A 108 1.36 -11.03 -18.77
N LYS A 109 0.25 -11.70 -18.43
CA LYS A 109 -0.04 -12.14 -17.06
C LYS A 109 0.98 -13.18 -16.61
N ASP A 110 1.28 -14.14 -17.49
CA ASP A 110 2.26 -15.18 -17.22
C ASP A 110 3.66 -14.60 -17.09
N VAL A 111 4.04 -13.62 -17.92
CA VAL A 111 5.30 -12.86 -17.77
C VAL A 111 5.38 -12.18 -16.42
N ALA A 112 4.33 -11.46 -16.00
CA ALA A 112 4.34 -10.79 -14.70
C ALA A 112 4.53 -11.79 -13.54
N GLN A 113 3.94 -12.98 -13.63
CA GLN A 113 4.13 -14.05 -12.65
C GLN A 113 5.54 -14.66 -12.68
N VAL A 114 6.11 -14.88 -13.86
CA VAL A 114 7.47 -15.39 -14.05
C VAL A 114 8.48 -14.41 -13.47
N VAL A 115 8.43 -13.13 -13.87
CA VAL A 115 9.31 -12.08 -13.36
C VAL A 115 9.19 -11.94 -11.84
N SER A 116 7.96 -11.93 -11.31
CA SER A 116 7.72 -11.85 -9.86
C SER A 116 8.29 -13.06 -9.11
N SER A 117 8.28 -14.26 -9.72
CA SER A 117 8.88 -15.45 -9.12
C SER A 117 10.40 -15.36 -9.10
N LEU A 118 10.99 -14.91 -10.21
CA LEU A 118 12.44 -14.73 -10.33
C LEU A 118 12.98 -13.64 -9.40
N LEU A 119 12.21 -12.60 -9.10
CA LEU A 119 12.55 -11.59 -8.07
C LEU A 119 12.73 -12.22 -6.67
N ARG A 120 11.94 -13.25 -6.35
CA ARG A 120 12.02 -13.97 -5.06
C ARG A 120 13.10 -15.05 -5.02
N LYS A 121 13.63 -15.48 -6.17
CA LYS A 121 14.59 -16.59 -6.22
C LYS A 121 15.99 -16.13 -5.82
N SER A 122 16.59 -16.87 -4.91
CA SER A 122 17.98 -16.71 -4.50
C SER A 122 18.90 -17.72 -5.18
N SER A 123 20.15 -17.33 -5.38
CA SER A 123 21.25 -18.22 -5.74
C SER A 123 22.29 -18.14 -4.63
N GLY A 124 22.26 -19.13 -3.72
CA GLY A 124 22.97 -19.04 -2.45
C GLY A 124 22.46 -17.85 -1.61
N ASN A 125 23.36 -16.95 -1.23
CA ASN A 125 23.05 -15.73 -0.46
C ASN A 125 22.76 -14.50 -1.35
N ARG A 126 22.76 -14.67 -2.67
CA ARG A 126 22.52 -13.57 -3.62
C ARG A 126 21.11 -13.61 -4.15
N LEU A 127 20.64 -12.46 -4.61
CA LEU A 127 19.36 -12.29 -5.30
C LEU A 127 19.66 -11.75 -6.72
N PRO A 128 20.00 -12.63 -7.69
CA PRO A 128 20.51 -12.19 -8.99
C PRO A 128 19.56 -11.26 -9.75
N THR A 129 18.25 -11.54 -9.68
CA THR A 129 17.23 -10.68 -10.28
C THR A 129 17.18 -9.29 -9.65
N VAL A 130 17.37 -9.20 -8.33
CA VAL A 130 17.41 -7.90 -7.62
C VAL A 130 18.67 -7.14 -8.02
N GLU A 131 19.82 -7.81 -8.06
CA GLU A 131 21.08 -7.22 -8.49
C GLU A 131 21.03 -6.71 -9.94
N LEU A 132 20.32 -7.41 -10.83
CA LEU A 132 20.07 -6.97 -12.20
C LEU A 132 19.28 -5.65 -12.22
N PHE A 133 18.16 -5.57 -11.50
CA PHE A 133 17.34 -4.35 -11.45
C PHE A 133 18.04 -3.17 -10.78
N VAL A 134 18.94 -3.45 -9.82
CA VAL A 134 19.81 -2.42 -9.24
C VAL A 134 20.84 -1.92 -10.26
N SER A 135 21.41 -2.84 -11.04
CA SER A 135 22.44 -2.52 -12.04
C SER A 135 21.86 -1.82 -13.27
N ASP A 136 20.60 -2.10 -13.62
CA ASP A 136 19.88 -1.47 -14.72
C ASP A 136 18.57 -0.81 -14.25
N PRO A 137 18.63 0.47 -13.85
CA PRO A 137 17.46 1.23 -13.44
C PRO A 137 16.43 1.48 -14.56
N SER A 138 16.77 1.21 -15.82
CA SER A 138 15.82 1.36 -16.94
C SER A 138 14.66 0.37 -16.84
N LEU A 139 14.84 -0.76 -16.16
CA LEU A 139 13.79 -1.75 -15.94
C LEU A 139 12.66 -1.21 -15.05
N ILE A 140 13.01 -0.57 -13.92
CA ILE A 140 12.01 0.08 -13.06
C ILE A 140 11.32 1.24 -13.80
N ARG A 141 12.07 2.03 -14.57
CA ARG A 141 11.49 3.10 -15.41
C ARG A 141 10.52 2.57 -16.45
N SER A 142 10.86 1.46 -17.11
CA SER A 142 10.00 0.81 -18.09
C SER A 142 8.70 0.30 -17.46
N LEU A 143 8.79 -0.27 -16.25
CA LEU A 143 7.60 -0.70 -15.51
C LEU A 143 6.73 0.49 -15.08
N LEU A 144 7.33 1.61 -14.65
CA LEU A 144 6.58 2.84 -14.32
C LEU A 144 5.87 3.41 -15.56
N ALA A 145 6.58 3.54 -16.68
CA ALA A 145 6.01 3.98 -17.95
C ALA A 145 4.87 3.06 -18.43
N GLY A 146 4.87 1.79 -18.02
CA GLY A 146 3.79 0.86 -18.27
C GLY A 146 2.42 1.29 -17.75
N TYR A 147 2.34 2.17 -16.73
CA TYR A 147 1.07 2.74 -16.26
C TYR A 147 0.41 3.68 -17.28
N GLU A 148 1.17 4.25 -18.21
CA GLU A 148 0.63 5.07 -19.32
C GLU A 148 -0.14 4.23 -20.34
N THR A 149 0.10 2.91 -20.36
CA THR A 149 -0.54 1.98 -21.29
C THR A 149 -1.55 1.09 -20.54
N PRO A 150 -2.87 1.36 -20.61
CA PRO A 150 -3.89 0.66 -19.83
C PRO A 150 -3.85 -0.87 -19.96
N SER A 151 -3.50 -1.39 -21.14
CA SER A 151 -3.47 -2.83 -21.41
C SER A 151 -2.33 -3.60 -20.73
N ILE A 152 -1.32 -2.91 -20.18
CA ILE A 152 -0.21 -3.52 -19.42
C ILE A 152 -0.03 -2.97 -18.01
N ALA A 153 -0.72 -1.87 -17.67
CA ALA A 153 -0.56 -1.17 -16.38
C ALA A 153 -0.62 -2.12 -15.17
N LEU A 154 -1.63 -3.02 -15.11
CA LEU A 154 -1.78 -3.96 -14.00
C LEU A 154 -0.67 -5.01 -13.94
N ASN A 155 -0.13 -5.41 -15.09
CA ASN A 155 1.01 -6.35 -15.15
C ASN A 155 2.29 -5.67 -14.63
N CYS A 156 2.50 -4.41 -15.02
CA CYS A 156 3.63 -3.61 -14.56
C CYS A 156 3.55 -3.33 -13.07
N GLY A 157 2.37 -2.96 -12.58
CA GLY A 157 2.10 -2.76 -11.16
C GLY A 157 2.34 -4.00 -10.31
N LEU A 158 1.96 -5.18 -10.78
CA LEU A 158 2.25 -6.44 -10.10
C LEU A 158 3.78 -6.67 -9.96
N MET A 159 4.53 -6.45 -11.04
CA MET A 159 5.99 -6.60 -11.03
C MET A 159 6.67 -5.53 -10.16
N LEU A 160 6.21 -4.29 -10.20
CA LEU A 160 6.72 -3.21 -9.32
C LEU A 160 6.47 -3.51 -7.86
N ARG A 161 5.27 -3.97 -7.50
CA ARG A 161 4.95 -4.34 -6.11
C ARG A 161 5.76 -5.53 -5.61
N GLU A 162 6.16 -6.45 -6.50
CA GLU A 162 7.11 -7.48 -6.13
C GLU A 162 8.52 -6.89 -5.92
N ALA A 163 8.97 -6.01 -6.82
CA ALA A 163 10.28 -5.36 -6.75
C ALA A 163 10.46 -4.56 -5.44
N VAL A 164 9.48 -3.74 -5.04
CA VAL A 164 9.55 -2.91 -3.81
C VAL A 164 9.59 -3.73 -2.52
N ARG A 165 9.35 -5.05 -2.56
CA ARG A 165 9.59 -5.92 -1.40
C ARG A 165 11.07 -6.00 -1.02
N HIS A 166 11.96 -5.71 -1.97
CA HIS A 166 13.39 -5.64 -1.75
C HIS A 166 13.79 -4.19 -1.47
N GLU A 167 14.42 -3.93 -0.32
CA GLU A 167 14.73 -2.57 0.13
C GLU A 167 15.58 -1.78 -0.89
N ALA A 168 16.54 -2.45 -1.54
CA ALA A 168 17.40 -1.83 -2.56
C ALA A 168 16.57 -1.28 -3.75
N LEU A 169 15.60 -2.05 -4.24
CA LEU A 169 14.74 -1.64 -5.36
C LEU A 169 13.69 -0.62 -4.93
N CYS A 170 13.17 -0.75 -3.71
CA CYS A 170 12.27 0.26 -3.15
C CYS A 170 12.99 1.61 -3.02
N ARG A 171 14.24 1.63 -2.54
CA ARG A 171 15.06 2.84 -2.47
C ARG A 171 15.27 3.41 -3.87
N GLN A 172 15.67 2.58 -4.83
CA GLN A 172 15.84 3.02 -6.21
C GLN A 172 14.55 3.63 -6.79
N LEU A 173 13.39 3.01 -6.57
CA LEU A 173 12.09 3.52 -7.00
C LEU A 173 11.78 4.89 -6.36
N LEU A 174 11.90 5.01 -5.04
CA LEU A 174 11.52 6.24 -4.32
C LEU A 174 12.34 7.46 -4.75
N TYR A 175 13.64 7.26 -5.03
CA TYR A 175 14.55 8.34 -5.42
C TYR A 175 14.63 8.58 -6.95
N MET A 176 13.76 7.94 -7.74
CA MET A 176 13.59 8.25 -9.17
C MET A 176 12.67 9.47 -9.36
N ALA A 177 12.96 10.29 -10.38
CA ALA A 177 12.07 11.40 -10.74
C ALA A 177 10.70 10.88 -11.19
N GLU A 178 10.69 9.74 -11.88
CA GLU A 178 9.51 9.05 -12.39
C GLU A 178 8.61 8.52 -11.26
N PHE A 179 9.08 8.43 -10.01
CA PHE A 179 8.20 8.09 -8.88
C PHE A 179 6.99 9.02 -8.81
N TYR A 180 7.19 10.31 -9.13
CA TYR A 180 6.12 11.30 -9.05
C TYR A 180 5.04 11.13 -10.13
N THR A 181 5.28 10.35 -11.19
CA THR A 181 4.21 10.04 -12.17
C THR A 181 3.11 9.18 -11.54
N LEU A 182 3.39 8.46 -10.44
CA LEU A 182 2.36 7.73 -9.70
C LEU A 182 1.25 8.65 -9.19
N PHE A 183 1.53 9.91 -8.83
CA PHE A 183 0.48 10.86 -8.43
C PHE A 183 -0.50 11.13 -9.56
N GLU A 184 -0.03 11.17 -10.81
CA GLU A 184 -0.89 11.34 -11.99
C GLU A 184 -1.68 10.06 -12.27
N HIS A 185 -1.04 8.89 -12.16
CA HIS A 185 -1.71 7.60 -12.37
C HIS A 185 -2.77 7.29 -11.30
N ILE A 186 -2.57 7.73 -10.05
CA ILE A 186 -3.54 7.64 -8.95
C ILE A 186 -4.82 8.46 -9.25
N GLU A 187 -4.71 9.51 -10.06
CA GLU A 187 -5.84 10.33 -10.51
C GLU A 187 -6.41 9.88 -11.86
N SER A 188 -5.98 8.71 -12.37
CA SER A 188 -6.48 8.16 -13.63
C SER A 188 -8.00 7.95 -13.58
N ALA A 189 -8.67 8.23 -14.71
CA ALA A 189 -10.09 7.95 -14.90
C ALA A 189 -10.40 6.44 -14.89
N LEU A 190 -9.39 5.60 -15.17
CA LEU A 190 -9.52 4.14 -15.12
C LEU A 190 -9.30 3.66 -13.68
N PHE A 191 -10.39 3.28 -13.01
CA PHE A 191 -10.38 2.88 -11.61
C PHE A 191 -9.36 1.78 -11.28
N GLU A 192 -9.24 0.77 -12.13
CA GLU A 192 -8.29 -0.34 -11.92
C GLU A 192 -6.83 0.15 -11.94
N VAL A 193 -6.50 1.04 -12.88
CA VAL A 193 -5.17 1.65 -13.00
C VAL A 193 -4.88 2.55 -11.79
N ALA A 194 -5.83 3.40 -11.41
CA ALA A 194 -5.70 4.28 -10.25
C ALA A 194 -5.52 3.51 -8.94
N SER A 195 -6.34 2.47 -8.70
CA SER A 195 -6.24 1.64 -7.50
C SER A 195 -4.93 0.85 -7.43
N ASP A 196 -4.47 0.35 -8.58
CA ASP A 196 -3.22 -0.38 -8.66
C ASP A 196 -2.01 0.54 -8.44
N ALA A 197 -1.98 1.73 -9.06
CA ALA A 197 -0.96 2.75 -8.85
C ALA A 197 -0.91 3.19 -7.38
N PHE A 198 -2.07 3.42 -6.76
CA PHE A 198 -2.16 3.76 -5.33
C PHE A 198 -1.60 2.64 -4.45
N SER A 199 -1.85 1.38 -4.80
CA SER A 199 -1.30 0.22 -4.06
C SER A 199 0.22 0.17 -4.15
N THR A 200 0.78 0.42 -5.33
CA THR A 200 2.24 0.51 -5.54
C THR A 200 2.87 1.68 -4.77
N PHE A 201 2.24 2.85 -4.82
CA PHE A 201 2.65 4.03 -4.06
C PHE A 201 2.61 3.79 -2.54
N LYS A 202 1.52 3.19 -2.04
CA LYS A 202 1.39 2.80 -0.63
C LYS A 202 2.47 1.81 -0.20
N ASP A 203 2.69 0.75 -0.97
CA ASP A 203 3.71 -0.26 -0.64
C ASP A 203 5.09 0.38 -0.57
N ALA A 204 5.45 1.24 -1.52
CA ALA A 204 6.73 1.95 -1.52
C ALA A 204 6.93 2.81 -0.24
N LEU A 205 5.88 3.47 0.26
CA LEU A 205 5.95 4.34 1.43
C LEU A 205 5.76 3.64 2.78
N THR A 206 5.39 2.36 2.80
CA THR A 206 5.03 1.67 4.06
C THR A 206 5.76 0.36 4.29
N LYS A 207 6.37 -0.24 3.26
CA LYS A 207 7.03 -1.55 3.36
C LYS A 207 8.29 -1.51 4.23
N HIS A 208 9.20 -0.57 3.94
CA HIS A 208 10.50 -0.45 4.61
C HIS A 208 10.52 0.81 5.46
N LYS A 209 10.02 0.71 6.69
CA LYS A 209 9.78 1.87 7.56
C LYS A 209 10.98 2.82 7.73
N PRO A 210 12.22 2.35 7.94
CA PRO A 210 13.38 3.25 8.06
C PRO A 210 13.65 4.03 6.77
N LEU A 211 13.62 3.35 5.63
CA LEU A 211 13.81 3.96 4.30
C LEU A 211 12.69 4.95 3.97
N ALA A 212 11.43 4.59 4.25
CA ALA A 212 10.30 5.49 4.04
C ALA A 212 10.43 6.75 4.90
N ALA A 213 10.80 6.60 6.18
CA ALA A 213 11.01 7.74 7.08
C ALA A 213 12.13 8.67 6.61
N GLU A 214 13.25 8.11 6.13
CA GLU A 214 14.36 8.84 5.51
C GLU A 214 13.87 9.64 4.31
N PHE A 215 13.23 8.97 3.34
CA PHE A 215 12.71 9.60 2.12
C PHE A 215 11.66 10.69 2.40
N LEU A 216 10.67 10.41 3.25
CA LEU A 216 9.62 11.37 3.62
C LEU A 216 10.17 12.61 4.32
N HIS A 217 11.28 12.47 5.04
CA HIS A 217 11.95 13.58 5.70
C HIS A 217 12.74 14.44 4.69
N GLU A 218 13.52 13.79 3.82
CA GLU A 218 14.36 14.48 2.83
C GLU A 218 13.54 15.14 1.72
N GLN A 219 12.53 14.45 1.20
CA GLN A 219 11.67 14.89 0.11
C GLN A 219 10.36 15.51 0.60
N TYR A 220 10.33 16.02 1.83
CA TYR A 220 9.11 16.50 2.50
C TYR A 220 8.34 17.52 1.64
N GLU A 221 9.00 18.59 1.20
CA GLU A 221 8.34 19.68 0.45
C GLU A 221 7.71 19.22 -0.86
N PRO A 222 8.45 18.61 -1.82
CA PRO A 222 7.86 18.18 -3.09
C PRO A 222 6.81 17.09 -2.90
N LEU A 223 7.02 16.15 -1.97
CA LEU A 223 6.08 15.08 -1.71
C LEU A 223 4.76 15.61 -1.13
N PHE A 224 4.78 16.36 -0.04
CA PHE A 224 3.56 16.83 0.60
C PHE A 224 2.82 17.89 -0.23
N ALA A 225 3.54 18.68 -1.04
CA ALA A 225 2.90 19.54 -2.04
C ALA A 225 2.09 18.74 -3.08
N ALA A 226 2.61 17.60 -3.54
CA ALA A 226 1.87 16.68 -4.41
C ALA A 226 0.74 15.94 -3.65
N TYR A 227 1.01 15.52 -2.41
CA TYR A 227 0.04 14.81 -1.57
C TYR A 227 -1.21 15.64 -1.25
N THR A 228 -1.05 16.93 -1.01
CA THR A 228 -2.17 17.86 -0.77
C THR A 228 -3.14 17.91 -1.95
N LYS A 229 -2.66 17.70 -3.19
CA LYS A 229 -3.54 17.58 -4.37
C LYS A 229 -4.43 16.34 -4.28
N LEU A 230 -3.90 15.21 -3.81
CA LEU A 230 -4.68 13.98 -3.61
C LEU A 230 -5.76 14.15 -2.52
N LEU A 231 -5.42 14.85 -1.42
CA LEU A 231 -6.38 15.18 -0.35
C LEU A 231 -7.50 16.11 -0.82
N SER A 232 -7.22 16.92 -1.83
CA SER A 232 -8.16 17.89 -2.42
C SER A 232 -8.82 17.36 -3.70
N SER A 233 -8.60 16.08 -4.04
CA SER A 233 -9.08 15.49 -5.29
C SER A 233 -10.61 15.46 -5.40
N GLY A 234 -11.13 15.55 -6.62
CA GLY A 234 -12.54 15.28 -6.90
C GLY A 234 -12.88 13.79 -6.84
N ASN A 235 -11.89 12.90 -6.94
CA ASN A 235 -12.09 11.46 -6.89
C ASN A 235 -12.26 10.99 -5.44
N TYR A 236 -13.47 10.50 -5.11
CA TYR A 236 -13.81 10.00 -3.79
C TYR A 236 -12.84 8.93 -3.28
N VAL A 237 -12.49 7.94 -4.12
CA VAL A 237 -11.63 6.83 -3.71
C VAL A 237 -10.23 7.32 -3.43
N THR A 238 -9.67 8.13 -4.32
CA THR A 238 -8.33 8.71 -4.16
C THR A 238 -8.23 9.55 -2.90
N LYS A 239 -9.19 10.47 -2.71
CA LYS A 239 -9.25 11.31 -1.50
C LYS A 239 -9.31 10.46 -0.22
N ARG A 240 -10.22 9.47 -0.19
CA ARG A 240 -10.40 8.59 0.97
C ARG A 240 -9.12 7.81 1.30
N GLN A 241 -8.55 7.13 0.30
CA GLN A 241 -7.39 6.29 0.51
C GLN A 241 -6.15 7.11 0.87
N SER A 242 -6.01 8.32 0.33
CA SER A 242 -4.93 9.25 0.67
C SER A 242 -5.06 9.76 2.12
N LEU A 243 -6.26 10.10 2.59
CA LEU A 243 -6.45 10.45 4.01
C LEU A 243 -6.10 9.29 4.94
N LYS A 244 -6.55 8.09 4.60
CA LYS A 244 -6.23 6.89 5.36
C LYS A 244 -4.72 6.65 5.43
N LEU A 245 -4.04 6.67 4.28
CA LEU A 245 -2.59 6.50 4.21
C LEU A 245 -1.85 7.60 4.97
N LEU A 246 -2.28 8.86 4.88
CA LEU A 246 -1.69 9.96 5.64
C LEU A 246 -1.74 9.68 7.15
N SER A 247 -2.89 9.25 7.67
CA SER A 247 -3.00 8.90 9.09
C SER A 247 -2.07 7.74 9.49
N GLU A 248 -1.95 6.71 8.64
CA GLU A 248 -1.03 5.59 8.84
C GLU A 248 0.43 6.05 8.88
N LEU A 249 0.82 6.96 7.97
CA LEU A 249 2.18 7.49 7.89
C LEU A 249 2.51 8.37 9.09
N LEU A 250 1.62 9.26 9.51
CA LEU A 250 1.85 10.19 10.62
C LEU A 250 1.91 9.47 11.97
N LEU A 251 1.17 8.36 12.14
CA LEU A 251 1.16 7.58 13.38
C LEU A 251 2.31 6.55 13.45
N ASP A 252 3.09 6.35 12.39
CA ASP A 252 4.23 5.45 12.45
C ASP A 252 5.39 6.07 13.26
N ARG A 253 5.90 5.30 14.22
CA ARG A 253 7.02 5.69 15.07
C ARG A 253 8.29 6.10 14.31
N ALA A 254 8.54 5.51 13.15
CA ALA A 254 9.70 5.86 12.32
C ALA A 254 9.56 7.28 11.74
N ASN A 255 8.32 7.72 11.51
CA ASN A 255 7.98 9.00 10.88
C ASN A 255 7.81 10.15 11.89
N PHE A 256 8.29 10.01 13.13
CA PHE A 256 8.11 11.01 14.18
C PHE A 256 8.52 12.44 13.76
N LYS A 257 9.65 12.57 13.06
CA LYS A 257 10.14 13.87 12.54
C LYS A 257 9.20 14.45 11.48
N VAL A 258 8.71 13.62 10.57
CA VAL A 258 7.77 13.99 9.51
C VAL A 258 6.43 14.42 10.13
N MET A 259 5.92 13.63 11.07
CA MET A 259 4.70 13.92 11.81
C MET A 259 4.79 15.27 12.53
N THR A 260 5.88 15.51 13.27
CA THR A 260 6.08 16.76 14.01
C THR A 260 6.08 17.98 13.09
N ARG A 261 6.69 17.86 11.90
CA ARG A 261 6.67 18.92 10.88
C ARG A 261 5.27 19.15 10.32
N TYR A 262 4.54 18.08 9.98
CA TYR A 262 3.19 18.15 9.43
C TYR A 262 2.20 18.80 10.39
N ILE A 263 2.19 18.38 11.65
CA ILE A 263 1.24 18.90 12.65
C ILE A 263 1.55 20.33 13.13
N SER A 264 2.69 20.89 12.70
CA SER A 264 3.08 22.28 13.00
C SER A 264 2.53 23.28 11.97
N SER A 265 2.00 22.80 10.85
CA SER A 265 1.49 23.62 9.74
C SER A 265 0.03 24.04 9.95
N ALA A 266 -0.19 25.34 10.00
CA ALA A 266 -1.54 25.92 10.14
C ALA A 266 -2.42 25.64 8.91
N ASP A 267 -1.84 25.54 7.73
CA ASP A 267 -2.58 25.30 6.49
C ASP A 267 -3.03 23.84 6.38
N ASP A 268 -2.19 22.90 6.83
CA ASP A 268 -2.56 21.49 6.91
C ASP A 268 -3.69 21.27 7.92
N LEU A 269 -3.65 21.95 9.08
CA LEU A 269 -4.77 21.91 10.04
C LEU A 269 -6.07 22.42 9.41
N LYS A 270 -6.04 23.58 8.73
CA LYS A 270 -7.23 24.14 8.06
C LYS A 270 -7.80 23.18 7.02
N LEU A 271 -6.93 22.56 6.21
CA LEU A 271 -7.34 21.57 5.21
C LEU A 271 -8.04 20.38 5.87
N ILE A 272 -7.45 19.82 6.92
CA ILE A 272 -8.05 18.69 7.64
C ILE A 272 -9.38 19.09 8.30
N MET A 273 -9.47 20.28 8.89
CA MET A 273 -10.72 20.81 9.45
C MET A 273 -11.80 21.06 8.38
N LEU A 274 -11.42 21.40 7.15
CA LEU A 274 -12.34 21.48 6.02
C LEU A 274 -12.85 20.08 5.63
N LEU A 275 -11.97 19.07 5.61
CA LEU A 275 -12.32 17.68 5.29
C LEU A 275 -13.19 17.01 6.36
N LEU A 276 -13.13 17.45 7.62
CA LEU A 276 -14.11 17.05 8.66
C LEU A 276 -15.55 17.44 8.30
N ARG A 277 -15.73 18.41 7.38
CA ARG A 277 -17.03 18.88 6.90
C ARG A 277 -17.33 18.45 5.46
N ASP A 278 -16.56 17.50 4.91
CA ASP A 278 -16.81 16.96 3.57
C ASP A 278 -18.21 16.32 3.49
N ALA A 279 -18.81 16.26 2.30
CA ALA A 279 -20.15 15.70 2.13
C ALA A 279 -20.21 14.20 2.49
N SER A 280 -19.09 13.48 2.38
CA SER A 280 -19.02 12.05 2.68
C SER A 280 -18.64 11.77 4.13
N LYS A 281 -19.53 11.10 4.88
CA LYS A 281 -19.25 10.62 6.26
C LYS A 281 -17.95 9.81 6.34
N THR A 282 -17.64 9.01 5.31
CA THR A 282 -16.41 8.21 5.30
C THR A 282 -15.16 9.09 5.20
N ILE A 283 -15.18 10.14 4.37
CA ILE A 283 -14.07 11.11 4.28
C ILE A 283 -13.89 11.85 5.61
N GLN A 284 -15.01 12.29 6.21
CA GLN A 284 -14.98 12.94 7.51
C GLN A 284 -14.32 12.04 8.58
N TYR A 285 -14.62 10.73 8.56
CA TYR A 285 -14.06 9.77 9.51
C TYR A 285 -12.54 9.60 9.33
N GLU A 286 -12.05 9.47 8.10
CA GLU A 286 -10.61 9.39 7.85
C GLU A 286 -9.90 10.72 8.19
N ALA A 287 -10.54 11.86 7.93
CA ALA A 287 -10.03 13.18 8.33
C ALA A 287 -9.96 13.34 9.85
N PHE A 288 -10.89 12.75 10.61
CA PHE A 288 -10.85 12.71 12.06
C PHE A 288 -9.59 12.02 12.60
N HIS A 289 -9.15 10.93 11.97
CA HIS A 289 -7.91 10.25 12.35
C HIS A 289 -6.64 11.07 12.10
N VAL A 290 -6.66 12.04 11.18
CA VAL A 290 -5.56 12.99 11.02
C VAL A 290 -5.70 14.15 11.99
N PHE A 291 -6.92 14.69 12.16
CA PHE A 291 -7.23 15.79 13.07
C PHE A 291 -6.83 15.46 14.51
N LYS A 292 -7.09 14.23 14.97
CA LYS A 292 -6.74 13.80 16.33
C LYS A 292 -5.25 13.95 16.63
N ILE A 293 -4.38 13.82 15.63
CA ILE A 293 -2.91 13.93 15.79
C ILE A 293 -2.51 15.39 16.08
N PHE A 294 -3.18 16.37 15.45
CA PHE A 294 -2.95 17.79 15.73
C PHE A 294 -3.35 18.15 17.16
N VAL A 295 -4.53 17.67 17.58
CA VAL A 295 -5.07 17.96 18.90
C VAL A 295 -4.37 17.16 19.98
N ALA A 296 -3.91 15.92 19.75
CA ALA A 296 -3.20 15.14 20.77
C ALA A 296 -1.74 15.59 21.00
N ASN A 297 -1.21 16.53 20.21
CA ASN A 297 0.16 17.01 20.35
C ASN A 297 0.34 17.83 21.65
N PRO A 298 1.19 17.42 22.59
CA PRO A 298 1.43 18.20 23.81
C PRO A 298 2.17 19.52 23.53
N ASN A 299 2.96 19.59 22.45
CA ASN A 299 3.76 20.75 22.07
C ASN A 299 3.17 21.45 20.84
N ARG A 300 1.93 21.90 20.95
CA ARG A 300 1.23 22.62 19.86
C ARG A 300 1.90 23.97 19.59
N GLN A 301 2.18 24.26 18.32
CA GLN A 301 2.70 25.56 17.89
C GLN A 301 1.64 26.64 18.05
N LYS A 302 2.04 27.88 18.35
CA LYS A 302 1.10 29.00 18.58
C LYS A 302 0.04 29.17 17.46
N PRO A 303 0.38 29.11 16.16
CA PRO A 303 -0.62 29.20 15.10
C PRO A 303 -1.69 28.09 15.14
N ILE A 304 -1.33 26.90 15.62
CA ILE A 304 -2.24 25.76 15.79
C ILE A 304 -3.18 26.01 16.97
N VAL A 305 -2.63 26.44 18.11
CA VAL A 305 -3.42 26.80 19.30
C VAL A 305 -4.41 27.91 18.97
N ASP A 306 -3.97 28.97 18.30
CA ASP A 306 -4.81 30.11 17.92
C ASP A 306 -6.01 29.68 17.06
N ILE A 307 -5.80 28.75 16.12
CA ILE A 307 -6.87 28.20 15.27
C ILE A 307 -7.85 27.37 16.12
N LEU A 308 -7.35 26.50 17.00
CA LEU A 308 -8.18 25.64 17.84
C LEU A 308 -9.02 26.46 18.82
N VAL A 309 -8.42 27.42 19.53
CA VAL A 309 -9.11 28.29 20.50
C VAL A 309 -10.14 29.17 19.80
N ARG A 310 -9.79 29.81 18.68
CA ARG A 310 -10.72 30.66 17.91
C ARG A 310 -11.97 29.89 17.45
N ASN A 311 -11.84 28.58 17.23
CA ASN A 311 -12.95 27.71 16.80
C ASN A 311 -13.48 26.81 17.93
N GLY A 312 -12.99 26.93 19.17
CA GLY A 312 -13.17 25.94 20.23
C GLY A 312 -14.63 25.59 20.52
N ASN A 313 -15.45 26.59 20.80
CA ASN A 313 -16.90 26.39 21.07
C ASN A 313 -17.61 25.69 19.90
N LYS A 314 -17.27 26.05 18.66
CA LYS A 314 -17.86 25.43 17.46
C LYS A 314 -17.35 24.02 17.25
N LEU A 315 -16.07 23.77 17.52
CA LEU A 315 -15.43 22.46 17.41
C LEU A 315 -16.00 21.46 18.42
N VAL A 316 -16.17 21.87 19.67
CA VAL A 316 -16.79 21.04 20.72
C VAL A 316 -18.21 20.65 20.33
N ALA A 317 -19.05 21.63 19.99
CA ALA A 317 -20.43 21.37 19.57
C ALA A 317 -20.51 20.49 18.30
N PHE A 318 -19.55 20.62 17.39
CA PHE A 318 -19.43 19.74 16.22
C PHE A 318 -19.06 18.31 16.62
N LEU A 319 -18.02 18.13 17.44
CA LEU A 319 -17.51 16.83 17.86
C LEU A 319 -18.55 16.04 18.69
N GLU A 320 -19.34 16.69 19.54
CA GLU A 320 -20.41 16.01 20.30
C GLU A 320 -21.37 15.24 19.38
N ARG A 321 -21.75 15.88 18.26
CA ARG A 321 -22.70 15.34 17.27
C ARG A 321 -22.04 14.57 16.14
N PHE A 322 -20.71 14.58 16.06
CA PHE A 322 -19.95 13.99 14.97
C PHE A 322 -20.12 12.47 14.96
N GLN A 323 -20.68 11.94 13.87
CA GLN A 323 -20.92 10.51 13.63
C GLN A 323 -21.48 9.76 14.85
N ALA A 324 -22.49 10.34 15.50
CA ALA A 324 -23.12 9.76 16.69
C ALA A 324 -23.78 8.39 16.46
N ASP A 325 -23.94 7.98 15.20
CA ASP A 325 -24.40 6.66 14.79
C ASP A 325 -23.33 5.56 14.94
N LYS A 326 -22.07 5.89 15.21
CA LYS A 326 -21.01 4.89 15.48
C LYS A 326 -21.00 4.44 16.94
N GLU A 327 -21.11 3.13 17.14
CA GLU A 327 -21.10 2.46 18.46
C GLU A 327 -19.70 1.93 18.85
N GLU A 328 -18.67 2.17 18.03
CA GLU A 328 -17.29 1.76 18.31
C GLU A 328 -16.76 2.49 19.55
N GLU A 329 -16.58 1.77 20.66
CA GLU A 329 -16.13 2.31 21.96
C GLU A 329 -14.84 3.14 21.83
N GLN A 330 -13.86 2.62 21.09
CA GLN A 330 -12.61 3.34 20.82
C GLN A 330 -12.86 4.72 20.16
N PHE A 331 -13.78 4.81 19.20
CA PHE A 331 -14.07 6.07 18.53
C PHE A 331 -14.76 7.06 19.48
N ILE A 332 -15.66 6.57 20.34
CA ILE A 332 -16.34 7.38 21.35
C ILE A 332 -15.31 7.94 22.35
N ASP A 333 -14.37 7.12 22.81
CA ASP A 333 -13.30 7.53 23.71
C ASP A 333 -12.36 8.55 23.06
N GLU A 334 -11.92 8.31 21.82
CA GLU A 334 -11.11 9.26 21.04
C GLU A 334 -11.82 10.61 20.90
N LYS A 335 -13.13 10.59 20.63
CA LYS A 335 -13.94 11.80 20.50
C LYS A 335 -14.07 12.57 21.81
N ASN A 336 -14.36 11.88 22.91
CA ASN A 336 -14.47 12.49 24.24
C ASN A 336 -13.14 13.08 24.72
N PHE A 337 -12.03 12.38 24.46
CA PHE A 337 -10.69 12.90 24.72
C PHE A 337 -10.44 14.21 23.98
N LEU A 338 -10.74 14.27 22.68
CA LEU A 338 -10.54 15.48 21.88
C LEU A 338 -11.41 16.66 22.35
N ILE A 339 -12.66 16.40 22.77
CA ILE A 339 -13.54 17.43 23.34
C ILE A 339 -12.91 18.01 24.61
N ALA A 340 -12.48 17.16 25.53
CA ALA A 340 -11.86 17.58 26.80
C ALA A 340 -10.57 18.39 26.55
N GLU A 341 -9.74 17.95 25.61
CA GLU A 341 -8.47 18.62 25.26
C GLU A 341 -8.71 20.02 24.66
N VAL A 342 -9.67 20.15 23.74
CA VAL A 342 -10.03 21.45 23.15
C VAL A 342 -10.63 22.40 24.20
N GLN A 343 -11.44 21.89 25.14
CA GLN A 343 -11.99 22.67 26.25
C GLN A 343 -10.90 23.17 27.19
N SER A 344 -9.92 22.31 27.56
CA SER A 344 -8.77 22.69 28.39
C SER A 344 -7.98 23.82 27.74
N LEU A 345 -7.68 23.70 26.45
CA LEU A 345 -6.96 24.72 25.69
C LEU A 345 -7.68 26.08 25.67
N CYS A 346 -9.01 26.07 25.56
CA CYS A 346 -9.80 27.31 25.59
C CYS A 346 -9.76 27.95 26.99
N ALA A 347 -9.90 27.16 28.05
CA ALA A 347 -9.86 27.64 29.43
C ALA A 347 -8.48 28.23 29.81
N GLU A 348 -7.39 27.59 29.39
CA GLU A 348 -6.02 28.09 29.60
C GLU A 348 -5.82 29.46 28.92
N HIS A 349 -6.32 29.62 27.70
CA HIS A 349 -6.23 30.88 26.96
C HIS A 349 -7.09 32.00 27.58
N GLU A 350 -8.26 31.69 28.12
CA GLU A 350 -9.10 32.67 28.83
C GLU A 350 -8.44 33.13 30.15
N SER A 351 -7.76 32.23 30.87
CA SER A 351 -7.05 32.56 32.11
C SER A 351 -5.83 33.49 31.88
N THR A 352 -5.11 33.28 30.79
CA THR A 352 -3.95 34.11 30.41
C THR A 352 -4.40 35.49 29.91
N ALA A 353 -5.49 35.55 29.13
CA ALA A 353 -6.08 36.82 28.68
C ALA A 353 -6.65 37.67 29.84
N ALA A 354 -7.18 37.04 30.89
CA ALA A 354 -7.67 37.74 32.08
C ALA A 354 -6.55 38.33 32.95
N THR A 355 -5.32 37.79 32.84
CA THR A 355 -4.15 38.24 33.62
C THR A 355 -3.39 39.37 32.92
N ASP A 356 -3.42 39.42 31.58
CA ASP A 356 -2.77 40.45 30.75
C ASP A 356 -3.67 41.66 30.40
N ALA A 357 -4.90 41.72 30.92
CA ALA A 357 -5.76 42.88 30.74
C ALA A 357 -5.18 44.09 31.50
N PRO A 358 -4.83 45.22 30.84
CA PRO A 358 -4.36 46.38 31.55
C PRO A 358 -5.50 46.93 32.41
N ALA A 359 -5.22 47.12 33.69
CA ALA A 359 -6.12 47.82 34.61
C ALA A 359 -6.31 49.27 34.13
N ALA A 360 -7.27 49.48 33.23
CA ALA A 360 -7.74 50.79 32.86
C ALA A 360 -8.57 51.35 34.02
N ALA A 361 -7.86 51.98 34.96
CA ALA A 361 -8.43 52.85 35.97
C ALA A 361 -9.18 54.00 35.26
N GLY A 362 -10.45 54.17 35.61
CA GLY A 362 -11.22 55.33 35.22
C GLY A 362 -10.69 56.60 35.87
N ALA A 363 -10.48 57.64 35.07
CA ALA A 363 -10.54 59.02 35.51
C ALA A 363 -10.98 59.90 34.32
N SER A 364 -12.08 60.60 34.54
CA SER A 364 -12.71 61.53 33.60
C SER A 364 -12.00 62.89 33.56
N ALA A 365 -11.84 63.41 32.34
CA ALA A 365 -11.95 64.82 31.89
C ALA A 365 -11.16 65.95 32.61
N GLY A 366 -10.35 66.68 31.83
CA GLY A 366 -9.89 68.03 32.18
C GLY A 366 -8.74 68.58 31.32
N ALA A 367 -9.11 69.29 30.25
CA ALA A 367 -8.47 70.39 29.50
C ALA A 367 -6.96 70.78 29.61
N ASP A 368 -6.47 71.20 28.43
CA ASP A 368 -5.52 72.29 28.12
C ASP A 368 -3.98 72.09 28.07
N ALA A 369 -3.49 72.11 26.82
CA ALA A 369 -2.53 73.03 26.19
C ALA A 369 -1.13 73.31 26.81
N SER A 370 -0.12 72.94 26.02
CA SER A 370 1.15 73.62 25.69
C SER A 370 1.96 74.35 26.78
N ALA A 371 3.22 73.97 26.98
CA ALA A 371 4.42 74.70 26.51
C ALA A 371 5.71 74.26 27.25
N ASP A 372 6.77 74.10 26.45
CA ASP A 372 8.19 74.41 26.70
C ASP A 372 8.95 73.96 27.97
N ALA A 373 10.07 73.28 27.68
CA ALA A 373 11.45 73.68 28.03
C ALA A 373 12.28 72.57 28.71
N ASP A 374 13.39 72.25 28.02
CA ASP A 374 14.75 72.10 28.55
C ASP A 374 15.05 70.96 29.56
N VAL A 375 16.19 70.26 29.59
CA VAL A 375 17.43 70.12 28.80
C VAL A 375 18.27 69.09 29.59
N ARG A 376 19.23 68.44 28.92
CA ARG A 376 20.47 67.79 29.46
C ARG A 376 20.50 66.31 29.86
N ASP A 377 21.25 65.60 29.01
CA ASP A 377 22.50 64.89 29.26
C ASP A 377 22.54 63.57 30.05
N GLY A 378 23.17 62.58 29.41
CA GLY A 378 24.19 61.77 30.08
C GLY A 378 23.99 60.25 30.00
N ILE A 379 24.41 59.65 28.88
CA ILE A 379 24.92 58.25 28.88
C ILE A 379 26.44 58.33 29.07
N PRO A 380 27.08 57.45 29.86
CA PRO A 380 27.85 56.39 29.20
C PRO A 380 27.80 55.03 29.93
N ARG A 381 27.50 53.97 29.17
CA ARG A 381 28.41 52.89 28.73
C ARG A 381 28.75 51.84 29.79
N ALA A 382 28.37 50.60 29.49
CA ALA A 382 29.01 49.40 30.01
C ALA A 382 29.68 48.66 28.86
N ASP A 383 30.95 48.35 29.06
CA ASP A 383 31.82 47.54 28.22
C ASP A 383 31.42 46.05 28.25
N GLY A 384 31.66 45.39 27.11
CA GLY A 384 32.55 44.23 27.03
C GLY A 384 32.12 42.90 27.65
N GLY A 385 31.70 41.99 26.76
CA GLY A 385 32.35 40.68 26.65
C GLY A 385 31.73 39.50 27.40
N GLY A 386 31.57 38.39 26.69
CA GLY A 386 31.48 37.06 27.31
C GLY A 386 30.40 36.16 26.73
N ILE A 387 30.72 35.47 25.64
CA ILE A 387 30.06 34.22 25.26
C ILE A 387 30.42 33.16 26.32
N PRO A 388 29.46 32.32 26.74
CA PRO A 388 29.78 30.91 26.87
C PRO A 388 28.82 30.02 26.08
N ARG A 389 29.46 29.05 25.42
CA ARG A 389 28.89 27.89 24.73
C ARG A 389 27.95 27.09 25.64
N ALA A 390 26.79 26.70 25.12
CA ALA A 390 25.99 25.61 25.64
C ALA A 390 26.04 24.44 24.65
N ASN A 391 26.82 23.41 25.02
CA ASN A 391 26.71 22.08 24.44
C ASN A 391 25.75 21.26 25.30
N GLY A 392 24.83 20.55 24.64
CA GLY A 392 24.31 19.28 25.14
C GLY A 392 22.95 19.31 25.84
N GLU A 393 21.86 19.57 25.12
CA GLU A 393 20.52 19.21 25.61
C GLU A 393 19.45 19.09 24.50
N VAL A 394 19.78 18.44 23.37
CA VAL A 394 18.80 18.24 22.26
C VAL A 394 18.29 16.78 22.17
N VAL A 395 18.87 15.84 22.91
CA VAL A 395 18.57 14.40 22.75
C VAL A 395 17.43 13.91 23.66
N HIS A 396 17.09 14.64 24.73
CA HIS A 396 16.07 14.20 25.69
C HIS A 396 14.63 14.65 25.36
N THR A 397 14.45 15.74 24.61
CA THR A 397 13.12 16.25 24.21
C THR A 397 12.50 15.45 23.06
N GLU A 398 13.29 14.98 22.08
CA GLU A 398 12.79 14.17 20.96
C GLU A 398 12.18 12.84 21.40
N ARG A 399 12.73 12.22 22.46
CA ARG A 399 12.27 10.92 22.97
C ARG A 399 10.98 11.03 23.79
N ALA A 400 10.75 12.17 24.44
CA ALA A 400 9.56 12.41 25.27
C ALA A 400 8.31 12.69 24.43
N VAL A 401 8.44 13.45 23.33
CA VAL A 401 7.31 13.79 22.45
C VAL A 401 6.84 12.57 21.64
N GLY A 402 7.78 11.75 21.16
CA GLY A 402 7.46 10.46 20.52
C GLY A 402 6.79 9.49 21.50
N SER A 403 7.21 9.47 22.77
CA SER A 403 6.60 8.63 23.80
C SER A 403 5.24 9.14 24.30
N ALA A 404 4.97 10.46 24.27
CA ALA A 404 3.68 11.02 24.64
C ALA A 404 2.63 10.82 23.55
N LEU A 405 3.00 10.98 22.27
CA LEU A 405 2.10 10.77 21.13
C LEU A 405 1.93 9.28 20.77
N LEU A 406 2.95 8.42 20.96
CA LEU A 406 2.84 6.98 20.65
C LEU A 406 2.61 6.10 21.89
N GLY A 407 2.80 6.64 23.09
CA GLY A 407 2.60 5.94 24.37
C GLY A 407 1.56 6.58 25.30
N GLY A 408 1.12 7.81 25.04
CA GLY A 408 0.00 8.47 25.74
C GLY A 408 -1.34 8.38 24.99
N ILE A 409 -1.32 8.01 23.71
CA ILE A 409 -2.49 7.41 23.07
C ILE A 409 -2.59 5.99 23.65
N PRO A 410 -3.72 5.58 24.26
CA PRO A 410 -3.87 4.21 24.73
C PRO A 410 -3.47 3.24 23.61
N ARG A 411 -2.85 2.10 23.91
CA ARG A 411 -2.40 1.14 22.89
C ARG A 411 -3.61 0.60 22.11
N TRP A 412 -4.04 1.33 21.09
CA TRP A 412 -5.16 0.97 20.24
C TRP A 412 -4.61 0.21 19.04
N GLY A 413 -4.75 -1.11 19.09
CA GLY A 413 -4.39 -1.99 17.99
C GLY A 413 -5.21 -1.63 16.74
N GLY A 414 -4.52 -1.43 15.62
CA GLY A 414 -5.19 -1.26 14.33
C GLY A 414 -6.04 -2.48 13.98
N GLY A 415 -7.36 -2.34 14.10
CA GLY A 415 -8.35 -3.31 13.65
C GLY A 415 -8.43 -3.32 12.12
N GLY A 416 -7.48 -3.98 11.47
CA GLY A 416 -7.62 -4.35 10.06
C GLY A 416 -8.59 -5.53 9.93
N GLY A 417 -9.80 -5.26 9.44
CA GLY A 417 -10.78 -6.30 9.11
C GLY A 417 -10.20 -7.33 8.15
N ALA A 418 -10.13 -8.59 8.60
CA ALA A 418 -9.69 -9.73 7.80
C ALA A 418 -10.79 -10.16 6.82
N ILE A 419 -10.45 -10.24 5.54
CA ILE A 419 -11.22 -10.92 4.49
C ILE A 419 -10.92 -12.43 4.61
N PRO A 420 -11.91 -13.34 4.58
CA PRO A 420 -11.65 -14.76 4.84
C PRO A 420 -10.96 -15.40 3.63
N ARG A 421 -9.80 -16.00 3.86
CA ARG A 421 -9.21 -16.98 2.94
C ARG A 421 -9.46 -18.38 3.46
N SER A 422 -10.14 -19.16 2.62
CA SER A 422 -10.27 -20.60 2.65
C SER A 422 -8.92 -21.31 2.58
N GLY A 423 -8.78 -22.43 3.28
CA GLY A 423 -8.04 -23.60 2.78
C GLY A 423 -6.79 -24.04 3.53
N SER A 424 -6.90 -25.23 4.12
CA SER A 424 -5.92 -26.32 4.19
C SER A 424 -4.58 -26.14 4.92
N GLY A 425 -4.42 -26.91 6.00
CA GLY A 425 -3.60 -28.13 5.94
C GLY A 425 -2.09 -28.00 6.16
N GLY A 426 -1.66 -28.37 7.37
CA GLY A 426 -0.52 -29.30 7.57
C GLY A 426 0.88 -28.71 7.69
N GLY A 427 1.63 -29.19 8.70
CA GLY A 427 3.09 -29.14 8.70
C GLY A 427 3.74 -28.76 10.04
N GLY A 428 3.64 -29.65 11.04
CA GLY A 428 4.39 -29.52 12.29
C GLY A 428 5.88 -29.87 12.13
N ILE A 429 6.72 -29.20 12.91
CA ILE A 429 8.15 -29.51 13.13
C ILE A 429 8.26 -30.24 14.48
N PRO A 430 8.99 -31.37 14.60
CA PRO A 430 9.09 -32.09 15.85
C PRO A 430 10.29 -31.61 16.69
N ARG A 431 10.11 -31.54 18.00
CA ARG A 431 11.20 -31.64 19.00
C ARG A 431 10.82 -32.67 20.07
N ALA A 432 11.70 -33.68 20.14
CA ALA A 432 12.15 -34.46 21.29
C ALA A 432 11.30 -34.48 22.57
N ASP A 433 10.83 -35.66 22.97
CA ASP A 433 11.38 -36.47 24.07
C ASP A 433 10.35 -37.45 24.67
N GLY A 434 10.83 -38.61 25.10
CA GLY A 434 10.28 -39.28 26.28
C GLY A 434 9.18 -40.32 26.09
N SER A 435 9.58 -41.55 25.75
CA SER A 435 9.22 -42.80 26.46
C SER A 435 7.96 -42.82 27.35
N CYS A 436 6.96 -43.64 27.00
CA CYS A 436 6.51 -44.81 27.80
C CYS A 436 5.08 -45.28 27.45
N ARG A 437 4.99 -46.57 27.08
CA ARG A 437 4.00 -47.59 27.48
C ARG A 437 2.48 -47.33 27.31
N ALA A 438 1.91 -48.14 26.42
CA ALA A 438 0.57 -48.77 26.51
C ALA A 438 0.39 -49.56 27.85
N PRO A 439 -0.76 -50.21 28.21
CA PRO A 439 -1.85 -50.64 27.32
C PRO A 439 -3.30 -50.77 27.90
N LEU A 440 -4.23 -51.09 26.97
CA LEU A 440 -5.35 -52.06 27.04
C LEU A 440 -6.62 -51.83 27.90
N GLY A 441 -7.74 -52.24 27.28
CA GLY A 441 -9.06 -52.54 27.87
C GLY A 441 -10.13 -51.57 27.37
N GLY A 442 -11.09 -51.90 26.52
CA GLY A 442 -11.86 -53.14 26.40
C GLY A 442 -13.31 -52.81 26.81
N GLY A 443 -14.28 -52.93 25.91
CA GLY A 443 -15.70 -52.82 26.25
C GLY A 443 -16.61 -52.37 25.12
N ILE A 444 -17.24 -53.33 24.45
CA ILE A 444 -18.51 -53.18 23.74
C ILE A 444 -19.61 -53.65 24.72
N PRO A 445 -20.80 -53.00 24.76
CA PRO A 445 -21.96 -53.70 24.20
C PRO A 445 -22.92 -52.83 23.37
N ARG A 446 -23.59 -53.55 22.46
CA ARG A 446 -24.75 -53.24 21.61
C ARG A 446 -25.97 -52.65 22.35
N ALA A 447 -26.80 -51.91 21.61
CA ALA A 447 -28.25 -52.09 21.42
C ALA A 447 -28.83 -50.81 20.76
N SER A 448 -29.21 -50.83 19.47
CA SER A 448 -30.56 -51.05 18.94
C SER A 448 -31.61 -50.01 19.36
N GLY A 449 -32.22 -49.35 18.37
CA GLY A 449 -33.35 -48.45 18.55
C GLY A 449 -33.77 -47.81 17.23
N GLU A 450 -34.73 -48.44 16.57
CA GLU A 450 -35.39 -48.01 15.34
C GLU A 450 -36.13 -46.67 15.48
N ALA A 451 -36.30 -45.97 14.36
CA ALA A 451 -37.61 -45.74 13.73
C ALA A 451 -37.82 -44.30 13.20
N SER A 452 -38.20 -44.28 11.92
CA SER A 452 -39.31 -43.49 11.37
C SER A 452 -39.12 -41.98 11.12
N GLY A 453 -39.23 -41.62 9.84
CA GLY A 453 -40.35 -40.76 9.44
C GLY A 453 -40.07 -39.68 8.39
N ALA A 454 -40.45 -39.99 7.14
CA ALA A 454 -41.22 -39.14 6.22
C ALA A 454 -40.72 -37.69 5.96
N SER A 455 -40.10 -37.40 4.79
CA SER A 455 -40.75 -37.12 3.49
C SER A 455 -41.53 -35.80 3.41
N GLY A 456 -41.16 -34.95 2.44
CA GLY A 456 -42.15 -34.12 1.74
C GLY A 456 -41.70 -32.70 1.39
N GLY A 457 -41.58 -32.43 0.08
CA GLY A 457 -42.25 -31.25 -0.50
C GLY A 457 -41.40 -30.04 -0.86
N VAL A 458 -40.84 -30.08 -2.07
CA VAL A 458 -40.41 -28.92 -2.87
C VAL A 458 -41.64 -28.13 -3.34
N PRO A 459 -41.52 -26.80 -3.58
CA PRO A 459 -42.18 -26.24 -4.75
C PRO A 459 -41.22 -25.46 -5.66
N ARG A 460 -41.25 -25.83 -6.93
CA ARG A 460 -40.84 -25.05 -8.10
C ARG A 460 -41.93 -24.03 -8.43
N ALA A 461 -41.55 -22.82 -8.80
CA ALA A 461 -42.36 -21.95 -9.65
C ALA A 461 -41.48 -21.34 -10.74
N ARG A 462 -41.81 -21.66 -12.01
CA ARG A 462 -41.37 -21.01 -13.25
C ARG A 462 -42.62 -20.54 -13.98
N GLY A 463 -42.60 -19.32 -14.50
CA GLY A 463 -43.49 -18.76 -15.51
C GLY A 463 -43.03 -17.32 -15.74
N LEU A 464 -42.11 -17.02 -16.68
CA LEU A 464 -42.30 -16.85 -18.12
C LEU A 464 -43.40 -15.86 -18.48
N GLY A 465 -42.97 -14.65 -18.88
CA GLY A 465 -43.76 -13.62 -19.55
C GLY A 465 -42.82 -12.54 -20.10
N ASP A 466 -42.44 -12.67 -21.37
CA ASP A 466 -41.91 -11.59 -22.23
C ASP A 466 -43.02 -11.17 -23.23
N PRO A 467 -42.84 -10.15 -24.10
CA PRO A 467 -42.89 -8.71 -23.85
C PRO A 467 -43.92 -8.04 -24.80
N PRO A 468 -43.92 -6.71 -24.98
CA PRO A 468 -44.29 -6.16 -26.28
C PRO A 468 -43.21 -5.27 -26.90
N THR A 469 -43.13 -5.42 -28.21
CA THR A 469 -42.32 -4.74 -29.20
C THR A 469 -42.91 -3.37 -29.58
N SER A 470 -42.07 -2.35 -29.82
CA SER A 470 -42.26 -1.34 -30.89
C SER A 470 -41.02 -0.46 -31.10
N ARG A 471 -40.32 -0.79 -32.20
CA ARG A 471 -39.55 -0.04 -33.21
C ARG A 471 -39.04 1.42 -33.04
N PRO A 472 -38.01 1.80 -33.84
CA PRO A 472 -37.17 2.99 -33.67
C PRO A 472 -37.64 4.19 -34.50
N GLY A 473 -37.33 5.39 -34.03
CA GLY A 473 -37.42 6.64 -34.79
C GLY A 473 -36.03 7.18 -35.11
N SER A 474 -35.68 7.19 -36.39
CA SER A 474 -34.66 8.04 -36.99
C SER A 474 -35.18 9.48 -37.04
N GLU A 475 -34.33 10.47 -36.75
CA GLU A 475 -34.25 11.69 -37.56
C GLU A 475 -32.96 12.45 -37.23
N ALA A 476 -32.14 12.58 -38.27
CA ALA A 476 -31.11 13.58 -38.40
C ALA A 476 -31.78 14.86 -38.93
N ASP A 477 -31.44 16.02 -38.36
CA ASP A 477 -31.06 17.21 -39.13
C ASP A 477 -30.76 18.39 -38.18
N SER A 478 -29.60 19.01 -38.37
CA SER A 478 -29.40 20.46 -38.57
C SER A 478 -28.01 20.91 -38.11
N GLY A 479 -27.21 21.41 -39.07
CA GLY A 479 -26.05 22.27 -38.83
C GLY A 479 -24.72 21.74 -39.32
#